data_AF-A0AAP1V3M4-F1
#
_entry.id   AF-A0AAP1V3M4-F1
#
_cell.length_a   1.000
_cell.length_b   1.000
_cell.length_c   1.000
_cell.angle_alpha   90.00
_cell.angle_beta   90.00
_cell.angle_gamma   90.00
#
_symmetry.space_group_name_H-M   'P 1'
#
loop_
_entity.id
_entity.type
_entity.pdbx_description
1 polymer ?
#
loop_
_entity_poly.entity_id
_entity_poly.type
_entity_poly.pdbx_seq_one_letter_code
_entity_poly.pdbx_strand_id
1 'polypeptide(L)'
;MSVSAFRIIRLPPHLREIPEVMGIPDLFSTRCICFVSALLCLVACLGLGVAFVSDNRIQWTSELSIVVIMWLALIAGSVVALMRAGGKAGAWFCVDATGMWYGTGRLSTIGVSSSGTCIKWDEIVAKPGDSCDVRTEFQTSRSFTKNFVFWCRRETGEIVEQRIPMRLTSNFLRCVRFRNRDDLTVAMLRGLASRPGLRFHLDVFVDAGIHPETWMPMKRPRRMMLLLSVVSALASALFIMHAVLSLPAWMTICGMLVVSIVVGALGYAIWAYHYGDLVGVASFDGSE
;
A
#
# COMPACT_ATOMS: atom_id res chain seq x y z
N MET A 1 3.58 27.51 -11.85
CA MET A 1 4.14 26.82 -13.03
C MET A 1 5.58 26.47 -12.70
N SER A 2 5.84 25.24 -12.29
CA SER A 2 7.21 24.75 -12.04
C SER A 2 7.64 23.96 -13.27
N VAL A 3 8.71 24.38 -13.91
CA VAL A 3 9.40 23.57 -14.92
C VAL A 3 9.80 22.28 -14.22
N SER A 4 9.16 21.16 -14.55
CA SER A 4 9.53 19.85 -14.02
C SER A 4 10.94 19.55 -14.53
N ALA A 5 11.94 19.65 -13.65
CA ALA A 5 13.31 19.32 -14.00
C ALA A 5 13.34 17.85 -14.44
N PHE A 6 13.58 17.64 -15.73
CA PHE A 6 13.80 16.32 -16.30
C PHE A 6 15.24 15.92 -16.01
N ARG A 7 15.44 14.81 -15.30
CA ARG A 7 16.77 14.34 -14.87
C ARG A 7 17.11 13.01 -15.53
N ILE A 8 18.33 12.87 -16.02
CA ILE A 8 18.85 11.57 -16.45
C ILE A 8 19.71 11.01 -15.32
N ILE A 9 19.35 9.84 -14.81
CA ILE A 9 20.08 9.15 -13.73
C ILE A 9 20.77 7.92 -14.33
N ARG A 10 22.08 7.80 -14.13
CA ARG A 10 22.84 6.64 -14.59
C ARG A 10 22.56 5.45 -13.68
N LEU A 11 22.25 4.30 -14.26
CA LEU A 11 22.14 3.07 -13.50
C LEU A 11 23.55 2.54 -13.18
N PRO A 12 23.92 2.36 -11.90
CA PRO A 12 25.23 1.82 -11.54
C PRO A 12 25.48 0.44 -12.20
N PRO A 13 26.72 0.11 -12.61
CA PRO A 13 27.01 -1.11 -13.37
C PRO A 13 26.56 -2.40 -12.67
N HIS A 14 26.79 -2.48 -11.36
CA HIS A 14 26.37 -3.61 -10.51
C HIS A 14 24.84 -3.76 -10.37
N LEU A 15 24.06 -2.79 -10.88
CA LEU A 15 22.60 -2.77 -10.83
C LEU A 15 21.95 -2.96 -12.20
N ARG A 16 22.75 -3.11 -13.26
CA ARG A 16 22.27 -3.38 -14.63
C ARG A 16 21.72 -4.80 -14.76
N GLU A 17 22.25 -5.74 -13.99
CA GLU A 17 21.71 -7.08 -13.91
C GLU A 17 20.49 -7.10 -12.99
N ILE A 18 19.39 -7.66 -13.49
CA ILE A 18 18.17 -7.84 -12.72
C ILE A 18 18.34 -9.12 -11.87
N PRO A 19 18.43 -9.01 -10.54
CA PRO A 19 18.60 -10.19 -9.70
C PRO A 19 17.32 -11.03 -9.72
N GLU A 20 17.47 -12.35 -9.70
CA GLU A 20 16.35 -13.25 -9.46
C GLU A 20 15.96 -13.16 -7.98
N VAL A 21 14.78 -12.59 -7.71
CA VAL A 21 14.28 -12.40 -6.34
C VAL A 21 12.89 -12.99 -6.23
N MET A 22 12.78 -14.00 -5.36
CA MET A 22 11.53 -14.64 -5.00
C MET A 22 11.00 -14.10 -3.67
N GLY A 23 9.72 -13.74 -3.64
CA GLY A 23 9.08 -13.20 -2.46
C GLY A 23 8.82 -14.25 -1.38
N ILE A 24 9.22 -13.94 -0.15
CA ILE A 24 9.04 -14.79 1.03
C ILE A 24 7.79 -14.32 1.80
N PRO A 25 6.62 -14.94 1.61
CA PRO A 25 5.39 -14.50 2.27
C PRO A 25 5.47 -14.73 3.79
N ASP A 26 5.10 -13.73 4.59
CA ASP A 26 5.05 -13.85 6.04
C ASP A 26 3.76 -14.56 6.48
N LEU A 27 3.76 -15.89 6.32
CA LEU A 27 2.61 -16.74 6.59
C LEU A 27 2.19 -16.69 8.07
N PHE A 28 3.15 -16.58 8.99
CA PHE A 28 2.88 -16.52 10.42
C PHE A 28 2.04 -15.28 10.76
N SER A 29 2.55 -14.09 10.45
CA SER A 29 1.84 -12.83 10.71
C SER A 29 0.49 -12.78 10.00
N THR A 30 0.42 -13.28 8.76
CA THR A 30 -0.83 -13.34 8.00
C THR A 30 -1.87 -14.22 8.68
N ARG A 31 -1.49 -15.43 9.12
CA ARG A 31 -2.38 -16.33 9.86
C ARG A 31 -2.80 -15.74 11.20
N CYS A 32 -1.86 -15.15 11.95
CA CYS A 32 -2.16 -14.49 13.22
C CYS A 32 -3.19 -13.38 13.04
N ILE A 33 -3.01 -12.48 12.07
CA ILE A 33 -3.97 -11.40 11.82
C ILE A 33 -5.35 -11.95 11.47
N CYS A 34 -5.43 -12.96 10.57
CA CYS A 34 -6.70 -13.57 10.20
C CYS A 34 -7.39 -14.28 11.38
N PHE A 35 -6.66 -15.08 12.17
CA PHE A 35 -7.23 -15.83 13.29
C PHE A 35 -7.57 -14.95 14.49
N VAL A 36 -6.75 -13.95 14.81
CA VAL A 36 -7.07 -12.97 15.86
C VAL A 36 -8.29 -12.14 15.46
N SER A 37 -8.37 -11.69 14.20
CA SER A 37 -9.55 -10.97 13.72
C SER A 37 -10.81 -11.85 13.76
N ALA A 38 -10.69 -13.12 13.37
CA ALA A 38 -11.79 -14.08 13.47
C ALA A 38 -12.23 -14.32 14.92
N LEU A 39 -11.28 -14.44 15.85
CA LEU A 39 -11.56 -14.58 17.28
C LEU A 39 -12.29 -13.35 17.83
N LEU A 40 -11.84 -12.13 17.49
CA LEU A 40 -12.50 -10.89 17.91
C LEU A 40 -13.94 -10.81 17.38
N CYS A 41 -14.16 -11.16 16.10
CA CYS A 41 -15.51 -11.25 15.53
C CYS A 41 -16.37 -12.29 16.27
N LEU A 42 -15.81 -13.44 16.64
CA LEU A 42 -16.53 -14.48 17.38
C LEU A 42 -16.88 -14.03 18.80
N VAL A 43 -15.95 -13.37 19.51
CA VAL A 43 -16.21 -12.78 20.83
C VAL A 43 -17.30 -11.71 20.75
N ALA A 44 -17.26 -10.85 19.74
CA ALA A 44 -18.31 -9.86 19.51
C ALA A 44 -19.66 -10.52 19.25
N CYS A 45 -19.71 -11.55 18.40
CA CYS A 45 -20.93 -12.30 18.08
C CYS A 45 -21.56 -12.91 19.35
N LEU A 46 -20.75 -13.60 20.17
CA LEU A 46 -21.20 -14.21 21.41
C LEU A 46 -21.61 -13.16 22.45
N GLY A 47 -20.81 -12.10 22.62
CA GLY A 47 -21.11 -11.02 23.57
C GLY A 47 -22.42 -10.30 23.24
N LEU A 48 -22.66 -10.03 21.95
CA LEU A 48 -23.92 -9.47 21.48
C LEU A 48 -25.08 -10.44 21.70
N GLY A 49 -24.92 -11.72 21.36
CA GLY A 49 -25.93 -12.74 21.60
C GLY A 49 -26.33 -12.82 23.09
N VAL A 50 -25.36 -12.82 23.99
CA VAL A 50 -25.60 -12.82 25.45
C VAL A 50 -26.28 -11.52 25.89
N ALA A 51 -25.83 -10.36 25.40
CA ALA A 51 -26.44 -9.07 25.74
C ALA A 51 -27.92 -9.01 25.31
N PHE A 52 -28.24 -9.52 24.13
CA PHE A 52 -29.61 -9.58 23.62
C PHE A 52 -30.50 -10.55 24.42
N VAL A 53 -29.98 -11.70 24.84
CA VAL A 53 -30.76 -12.69 25.61
C VAL A 53 -30.93 -12.26 27.08
N SER A 54 -29.96 -11.55 27.64
CA SER A 54 -29.96 -11.16 29.06
C SER A 54 -30.68 -9.83 29.34
N ASP A 55 -30.88 -8.98 28.35
CA ASP A 55 -31.53 -7.68 28.53
C ASP A 55 -33.05 -7.77 28.34
N ASN A 56 -33.76 -7.91 29.46
CA ASN A 56 -35.23 -7.93 29.51
C ASN A 56 -35.89 -6.58 29.15
N ARG A 57 -35.11 -5.51 28.91
CA ARG A 57 -35.64 -4.19 28.51
C ARG A 57 -35.91 -4.10 27.00
N ILE A 58 -35.37 -5.03 26.21
CA ILE A 58 -35.50 -5.04 24.76
C ILE A 58 -36.88 -5.59 24.40
N GLN A 59 -37.74 -4.73 23.87
CA GLN A 59 -39.01 -5.16 23.27
C GLN A 59 -38.73 -5.74 21.89
N TRP A 60 -38.70 -7.07 21.80
CA TRP A 60 -38.47 -7.79 20.57
C TRP A 60 -39.62 -7.58 19.58
N THR A 61 -39.37 -6.77 18.55
CA THR A 61 -40.21 -6.71 17.36
C THR A 61 -39.69 -7.71 16.31
N SER A 62 -40.56 -8.13 15.38
CA SER A 62 -40.17 -9.02 14.27
C SER A 62 -39.06 -8.41 13.41
N GLU A 63 -39.13 -7.09 13.16
CA GLU A 63 -38.13 -6.34 12.39
C GLU A 63 -36.77 -6.29 13.09
N LEU A 64 -36.75 -5.98 14.39
CA LEU A 64 -35.51 -5.94 15.18
C LEU A 64 -34.86 -7.32 15.27
N SER A 65 -35.68 -8.37 15.41
CA SER A 65 -35.22 -9.76 15.40
C SER A 65 -34.53 -10.12 14.08
N ILE A 66 -35.13 -9.75 12.94
CA ILE A 66 -34.55 -9.99 11.61
C ILE A 66 -33.21 -9.27 11.45
N VAL A 67 -33.12 -8.01 11.88
CA VAL A 67 -31.87 -7.22 11.79
C VAL A 67 -30.77 -7.84 12.63
N VAL A 68 -31.07 -8.25 13.87
CA VAL A 68 -30.10 -8.90 14.76
C VAL A 68 -29.63 -10.23 14.20
N ILE A 69 -30.53 -11.07 13.69
CA ILE A 69 -30.18 -12.35 13.05
C ILE A 69 -29.31 -12.13 11.82
N MET A 70 -29.67 -11.17 10.95
CA MET A 70 -28.87 -10.82 9.78
C MET A 70 -27.47 -10.35 10.17
N TRP A 71 -27.36 -9.53 11.21
CA TRP A 71 -26.08 -9.03 11.68
C TRP A 71 -25.20 -10.14 12.26
N LEU A 72 -25.76 -11.03 13.08
CA LEU A 72 -25.07 -12.22 13.58
C LEU A 72 -24.62 -13.14 12.45
N ALA A 73 -25.46 -13.34 11.42
CA ALA A 73 -25.11 -14.14 10.25
C ALA A 73 -23.96 -13.53 9.44
N LEU A 74 -23.92 -12.20 9.28
CA LEU A 74 -22.82 -11.49 8.63
C LEU A 74 -21.51 -11.61 9.41
N ILE A 75 -21.55 -11.51 10.75
CA ILE A 75 -20.37 -11.69 11.60
C ILE A 75 -19.88 -13.14 11.51
N ALA A 76 -20.77 -14.12 11.61
CA ALA A 76 -20.43 -15.54 11.45
C ALA A 76 -19.84 -15.84 10.06
N GLY A 77 -20.43 -15.29 9.00
CA GLY A 77 -19.89 -15.37 7.64
C GLY A 77 -18.50 -14.76 7.51
N SER A 78 -18.24 -13.64 8.18
CA SER A 78 -16.93 -12.98 8.23
C SER A 78 -15.89 -13.85 8.94
N VAL A 79 -16.25 -14.49 10.06
CA VAL A 79 -15.39 -15.46 10.77
C VAL A 79 -14.99 -16.61 9.84
N VAL A 80 -15.97 -17.22 9.16
CA VAL A 80 -15.71 -18.31 8.20
C VAL A 80 -14.80 -17.84 7.06
N ALA A 81 -15.03 -16.65 6.51
CA ALA A 81 -14.21 -16.08 5.46
C ALA A 81 -12.76 -15.85 5.92
N LEU A 82 -12.55 -15.29 7.11
CA LEU A 82 -11.23 -15.05 7.70
C LEU A 82 -10.49 -16.35 8.00
N MET A 83 -11.18 -17.36 8.55
CA MET A 83 -10.60 -18.68 8.79
C MET A 83 -10.17 -19.37 7.50
N ARG A 84 -11.01 -19.30 6.45
CA ARG A 84 -10.66 -19.83 5.11
C ARG A 84 -9.49 -19.07 4.50
N ALA A 85 -9.45 -17.75 4.65
CA ALA A 85 -8.35 -16.92 4.15
C ALA A 85 -7.03 -17.24 4.86
N GLY A 86 -7.04 -17.38 6.18
CA GLY A 86 -5.89 -17.80 6.97
C GLY A 86 -5.40 -19.21 6.62
N GLY A 87 -6.32 -20.16 6.39
CA GLY A 87 -5.98 -21.51 5.94
C GLY A 87 -5.35 -21.55 4.54
N LYS A 88 -5.81 -20.67 3.64
CA LYS A 88 -5.29 -20.49 2.28
C LYS A 88 -4.22 -19.39 2.18
N ALA A 89 -3.60 -19.01 3.30
CA ALA A 89 -2.57 -17.98 3.31
C ALA A 89 -1.39 -18.39 2.42
N GLY A 90 -0.94 -17.45 1.60
CA GLY A 90 0.06 -17.65 0.57
C GLY A 90 -0.13 -16.67 -0.59
N ALA A 91 0.95 -15.99 -0.93
CA ALA A 91 1.11 -15.28 -2.20
C ALA A 91 2.55 -15.49 -2.65
N TRP A 92 2.76 -15.34 -3.95
CA TRP A 92 4.07 -15.45 -4.55
C TRP A 92 4.26 -14.26 -5.48
N PHE A 93 5.49 -13.75 -5.50
CA PHE A 93 5.94 -12.65 -6.34
C PHE A 93 7.37 -12.98 -6.74
N CYS A 94 7.65 -13.03 -8.03
CA CYS A 94 8.98 -13.34 -8.56
C CYS A 94 9.37 -12.24 -9.54
N VAL A 95 10.63 -11.83 -9.50
CA VAL A 95 11.25 -10.90 -10.43
C VAL A 95 12.51 -11.58 -10.94
N ASP A 96 12.70 -11.62 -12.26
CA ASP A 96 13.91 -12.13 -12.88
C ASP A 96 14.33 -11.27 -14.08
N ALA A 97 15.28 -11.74 -14.87
CA ALA A 97 15.79 -11.05 -16.06
C ALA A 97 14.79 -10.92 -17.23
N THR A 98 13.73 -11.72 -17.27
CA THR A 98 12.74 -11.76 -18.37
C THR A 98 11.43 -11.05 -18.00
N GLY A 99 11.05 -11.03 -16.72
CA GLY A 99 9.84 -10.33 -16.29
C GLY A 99 9.59 -10.35 -14.79
N MET A 100 8.32 -10.10 -14.47
CA MET A 100 7.77 -10.29 -13.14
C MET A 100 6.50 -11.12 -13.20
N TRP A 101 6.31 -11.95 -12.17
CA TRP A 101 5.13 -12.80 -12.02
C TRP A 101 4.62 -12.73 -10.61
N TYR A 102 3.31 -12.66 -10.46
CA TYR A 102 2.70 -12.64 -9.14
C TYR A 102 1.34 -13.29 -9.12
N GLY A 103 0.99 -13.85 -7.96
CA GLY A 103 -0.28 -14.53 -7.76
C GLY A 103 -0.58 -14.83 -6.30
N THR A 104 -1.71 -15.49 -6.07
CA THR A 104 -2.11 -15.96 -4.74
C THR A 104 -2.14 -17.49 -4.69
N GLY A 105 -1.88 -18.07 -3.53
CA GLY A 105 -1.85 -19.53 -3.33
C GLY A 105 -0.48 -20.07 -2.95
N ARG A 106 -0.35 -21.41 -2.94
CA ARG A 106 0.90 -22.10 -2.64
C ARG A 106 1.77 -22.22 -3.90
N LEU A 107 3.08 -22.15 -3.71
CA LEU A 107 4.06 -22.22 -4.79
C LEU A 107 4.05 -23.57 -5.54
N SER A 108 3.65 -24.66 -4.87
CA SER A 108 3.55 -26.00 -5.47
C SER A 108 2.54 -26.12 -6.62
N THR A 109 1.74 -25.08 -6.86
CA THR A 109 0.74 -24.98 -7.93
C THR A 109 1.17 -24.07 -9.08
N ILE A 110 2.46 -23.72 -9.21
CA ILE A 110 3.00 -22.95 -10.35
C ILE A 110 2.72 -23.66 -11.70
N GLY A 111 2.62 -25.00 -11.71
CA GLY A 111 2.39 -25.76 -12.94
C GLY A 111 0.92 -26.06 -13.29
N VAL A 112 -0.05 -25.79 -12.41
CA VAL A 112 -1.46 -26.17 -12.64
C VAL A 112 -2.37 -25.02 -12.24
N SER A 113 -2.67 -24.16 -13.21
CA SER A 113 -3.80 -23.23 -13.19
C SER A 113 -3.92 -22.32 -11.95
N SER A 114 -2.81 -21.72 -11.50
CA SER A 114 -2.90 -20.60 -10.56
C SER A 114 -3.11 -19.30 -11.32
N SER A 115 -4.02 -18.44 -10.84
CA SER A 115 -4.41 -17.16 -11.42
C SER A 115 -3.30 -16.09 -11.34
N GLY A 116 -2.09 -16.44 -11.77
CA GLY A 116 -0.93 -15.57 -11.77
C GLY A 116 -1.00 -14.59 -12.93
N THR A 117 -0.52 -13.38 -12.71
CA THR A 117 -0.26 -12.41 -13.77
C THR A 117 1.23 -12.47 -14.11
N CYS A 118 1.54 -12.63 -15.39
CA CYS A 118 2.87 -12.53 -15.97
C CYS A 118 2.98 -11.19 -16.68
N ILE A 119 4.07 -10.46 -16.45
CA ILE A 119 4.39 -9.25 -17.21
C ILE A 119 5.86 -9.35 -17.58
N LYS A 120 6.14 -9.43 -18.87
CA LYS A 120 7.52 -9.45 -19.35
C LYS A 120 8.05 -8.03 -19.49
N TRP A 121 9.37 -7.86 -19.41
CA TRP A 121 9.98 -6.53 -19.51
C TRP A 121 9.84 -5.91 -20.91
N ASP A 122 9.84 -6.73 -21.96
CA ASP A 122 9.68 -6.31 -23.36
C ASP A 122 8.27 -5.79 -23.69
N GLU A 123 7.26 -6.21 -22.93
CA GLU A 123 5.89 -5.71 -23.03
C GLU A 123 5.75 -4.28 -22.48
N ILE A 124 6.68 -3.82 -21.63
CA ILE A 124 6.56 -2.51 -20.97
C ILE A 124 6.98 -1.40 -21.93
N VAL A 125 6.10 -0.42 -22.12
CA VAL A 125 6.28 0.66 -23.10
C VAL A 125 6.08 2.03 -22.46
N ALA A 126 6.80 3.03 -23.00
CA ALA A 126 6.51 4.43 -22.69
C ALA A 126 5.14 4.83 -23.28
N LYS A 127 4.38 5.65 -22.56
CA LYS A 127 3.09 6.13 -23.04
C LYS A 127 3.28 7.37 -23.91
N PRO A 128 2.80 7.37 -25.17
CA PRO A 128 2.84 8.56 -26.00
C PRO A 128 2.01 9.69 -25.37
N GLY A 129 2.62 10.86 -25.17
CA GLY A 129 1.92 12.08 -24.76
C GLY A 129 1.69 12.28 -23.26
N ASP A 130 2.09 11.33 -22.40
CA ASP A 130 2.07 11.55 -20.94
C ASP A 130 3.39 12.18 -20.47
N SER A 131 3.38 12.85 -19.31
CA SER A 131 4.57 13.50 -18.74
C SER A 131 5.51 12.52 -18.03
N CYS A 132 4.96 11.42 -17.53
CA CYS A 132 5.68 10.31 -16.90
C CYS A 132 5.03 8.97 -17.27
N ASP A 133 5.87 7.93 -17.39
CA ASP A 133 5.46 6.58 -17.80
C ASP A 133 5.27 5.66 -16.59
N VAL A 134 6.05 5.87 -15.53
CA VAL A 134 5.95 5.14 -14.25
C VAL A 134 5.62 6.11 -13.12
N ARG A 135 4.51 5.86 -12.42
CA ARG A 135 4.05 6.69 -11.30
C ARG A 135 3.36 5.87 -10.21
N THR A 136 3.10 6.50 -9.07
CA THR A 136 2.34 5.93 -7.97
C THR A 136 1.00 6.64 -7.82
N GLU A 137 -0.10 5.88 -7.82
CA GLU A 137 -1.45 6.42 -7.64
C GLU A 137 -2.20 5.65 -6.57
N PHE A 138 -3.08 6.33 -5.82
CA PHE A 138 -4.01 5.64 -4.95
C PHE A 138 -5.05 4.87 -5.78
N GLN A 139 -5.36 3.63 -5.38
CA GLN A 139 -6.35 2.80 -6.08
C GLN A 139 -7.74 3.46 -6.13
N THR A 140 -8.10 4.15 -5.06
CA THR A 140 -9.29 4.99 -4.91
C THR A 140 -8.95 6.13 -3.93
N SER A 141 -9.76 7.19 -3.89
CA SER A 141 -9.59 8.29 -2.92
C SER A 141 -9.62 7.83 -1.45
N ARG A 142 -10.13 6.63 -1.18
CA ARG A 142 -10.20 5.99 0.15
C ARG A 142 -9.18 4.88 0.36
N SER A 143 -8.32 4.61 -0.61
CA SER A 143 -7.34 3.53 -0.50
C SER A 143 -6.18 3.93 0.41
N PHE A 144 -5.84 3.07 1.36
CA PHE A 144 -4.64 3.22 2.19
C PHE A 144 -3.35 2.79 1.49
N THR A 145 -3.45 2.29 0.26
CA THR A 145 -2.30 1.82 -0.53
C THR A 145 -2.27 2.44 -1.90
N LYS A 146 -1.10 2.98 -2.25
CA LYS A 146 -0.75 3.33 -3.62
C LYS A 146 -0.45 2.08 -4.44
N ASN A 147 -0.67 2.19 -5.74
CA ASN A 147 -0.31 1.23 -6.77
C ASN A 147 0.80 1.83 -7.63
N PHE A 148 1.75 1.00 -8.05
CA PHE A 148 2.58 1.28 -9.21
C PHE A 148 1.71 1.25 -10.45
N VAL A 149 1.80 2.30 -11.26
CA VAL A 149 1.09 2.44 -12.53
C VAL A 149 2.14 2.57 -13.63
N PHE A 150 2.04 1.70 -14.62
CA PHE A 150 2.89 1.68 -15.82
C PHE A 150 2.09 1.10 -16.99
N TRP A 151 2.66 1.13 -18.19
CA TRP A 151 1.95 0.77 -19.42
C TRP A 151 2.57 -0.45 -20.07
N CYS A 152 1.73 -1.40 -20.46
CA CYS A 152 2.14 -2.61 -21.17
C CYS A 152 1.46 -2.68 -22.53
N ARG A 153 2.23 -3.03 -23.56
CA ARG A 153 1.72 -3.42 -24.87
C ARG A 153 1.36 -4.90 -24.82
N ARG A 154 0.07 -5.21 -25.02
CA ARG A 154 -0.39 -6.60 -25.16
C ARG A 154 0.04 -7.18 -26.51
N GLU A 155 -0.03 -8.50 -26.62
CA GLU A 155 0.20 -9.22 -27.89
C GLU A 155 -0.71 -8.71 -29.02
N THR A 156 -1.90 -8.19 -28.70
CA THR A 156 -2.84 -7.57 -29.65
C THR A 156 -2.41 -6.19 -30.15
N GLY A 157 -1.31 -5.64 -29.64
CA GLY A 157 -0.79 -4.30 -29.97
C GLY A 157 -1.41 -3.16 -29.15
N GLU A 158 -2.43 -3.45 -28.34
CA GLU A 158 -3.09 -2.46 -27.48
C GLU A 158 -2.19 -2.09 -26.29
N ILE A 159 -2.09 -0.79 -25.98
CA ILE A 159 -1.36 -0.28 -24.82
C ILE A 159 -2.34 -0.16 -23.66
N VAL A 160 -2.16 -1.02 -22.66
CA VAL A 160 -3.04 -1.12 -21.49
C VAL A 160 -2.31 -0.64 -20.24
N GLU A 161 -3.03 0.08 -19.39
CA GLU A 161 -2.52 0.50 -18.08
C GLU A 161 -2.48 -0.69 -17.12
N GLN A 162 -1.32 -0.94 -16.53
CA GLN A 162 -1.13 -1.98 -15.54
C GLN A 162 -0.95 -1.36 -14.16
N ARG A 163 -1.72 -1.87 -13.18
CA ARG A 163 -1.68 -1.41 -11.79
C ARG A 163 -1.23 -2.55 -10.86
N ILE A 164 -0.11 -2.36 -10.18
CA ILE A 164 0.40 -3.31 -9.17
C ILE A 164 0.38 -2.64 -7.80
N PRO A 165 -0.28 -3.20 -6.78
CA PRO A 165 -0.25 -2.63 -5.43
C PRO A 165 1.18 -2.50 -4.91
N MET A 166 1.54 -1.37 -4.29
CA MET A 166 2.89 -1.18 -3.70
C MET A 166 3.20 -2.14 -2.53
N ARG A 167 2.19 -2.85 -2.03
CA ARG A 167 2.38 -3.97 -1.09
C ARG A 167 2.88 -5.24 -1.78
N LEU A 168 2.88 -5.27 -3.11
CA LEU A 168 3.21 -6.40 -3.99
C LEU A 168 2.28 -7.61 -3.78
N THR A 169 1.18 -7.43 -3.06
CA THR A 169 0.17 -8.45 -2.77
C THR A 169 -1.17 -8.01 -3.34
N SER A 170 -1.79 -8.84 -4.17
CA SER A 170 -3.14 -8.56 -4.69
C SER A 170 -4.25 -8.77 -3.64
N ASN A 171 -4.01 -9.61 -2.62
CA ASN A 171 -4.98 -9.92 -1.57
C ASN A 171 -4.35 -9.89 -0.17
N PHE A 172 -4.68 -8.85 0.59
CA PHE A 172 -4.18 -8.64 1.97
C PHE A 172 -4.55 -9.78 2.92
N LEU A 173 -5.71 -10.40 2.75
CA LEU A 173 -6.16 -11.50 3.62
C LEU A 173 -5.37 -12.80 3.38
N ARG A 174 -4.75 -12.95 2.19
CA ARG A 174 -3.93 -14.12 1.85
C ARG A 174 -2.44 -13.89 2.08
N CYS A 175 -1.96 -12.65 1.99
CA CYS A 175 -0.60 -12.28 2.33
C CYS A 175 -0.58 -10.84 2.82
N VAL A 176 -0.24 -10.65 4.09
CA VAL A 176 -0.15 -9.31 4.69
C VAL A 176 1.09 -8.57 4.19
N ARG A 177 2.22 -9.30 4.07
CA ARG A 177 3.51 -8.76 3.63
C ARG A 177 4.46 -9.86 3.18
N PHE A 178 5.42 -9.48 2.34
CA PHE A 178 6.65 -10.23 2.11
C PHE A 178 7.73 -9.79 3.10
N ARG A 179 8.55 -10.73 3.58
CA ARG A 179 9.66 -10.41 4.50
C ARG A 179 10.79 -9.65 3.79
N ASN A 180 11.09 -10.03 2.56
CA ASN A 180 12.06 -9.39 1.67
C ASN A 180 11.39 -8.36 0.75
N ARG A 181 10.40 -7.61 1.26
CA ARG A 181 9.65 -6.62 0.46
C ARG A 181 10.56 -5.58 -0.18
N ASP A 182 11.56 -5.10 0.56
CA ASP A 182 12.45 -4.05 0.08
C ASP A 182 13.27 -4.56 -1.11
N ASP A 183 13.82 -5.78 -1.02
CA ASP A 183 14.55 -6.42 -2.11
C ASP A 183 13.67 -6.65 -3.35
N LEU A 184 12.42 -7.10 -3.16
CA LEU A 184 11.46 -7.26 -4.27
C LEU A 184 11.13 -5.93 -4.95
N THR A 185 10.95 -4.87 -4.15
CA THR A 185 10.61 -3.55 -4.66
C THR A 185 11.80 -2.97 -5.44
N VAL A 186 13.02 -3.14 -4.92
CA VAL A 186 14.25 -2.78 -5.61
C VAL A 186 14.40 -3.57 -6.92
N ALA A 187 14.22 -4.89 -6.89
CA ALA A 187 14.32 -5.74 -8.09
C ALA A 187 13.30 -5.33 -9.16
N MET A 188 12.05 -5.08 -8.77
CA MET A 188 10.99 -4.60 -9.67
C MET A 188 11.36 -3.23 -10.28
N LEU A 189 11.78 -2.27 -9.45
CA LEU A 189 12.17 -0.94 -9.94
C LEU A 189 13.41 -0.99 -10.83
N ARG A 190 14.37 -1.89 -10.58
CA ARG A 190 15.52 -2.12 -11.46
C ARG A 190 15.08 -2.72 -12.80
N GLY A 191 14.17 -3.69 -12.79
CA GLY A 191 13.58 -4.26 -14.00
C GLY A 191 12.93 -3.18 -14.86
N LEU A 192 12.14 -2.30 -14.25
CA LEU A 192 11.55 -1.13 -14.93
C LEU A 192 12.64 -0.16 -15.41
N ALA A 193 13.60 0.22 -14.57
CA ALA A 193 14.64 1.20 -14.91
C ALA A 193 15.62 0.69 -15.99
N SER A 194 15.72 -0.63 -16.17
CA SER A 194 16.51 -1.23 -17.25
C SER A 194 15.92 -0.96 -18.64
N ARG A 195 14.65 -0.54 -18.73
CA ARG A 195 14.00 -0.27 -20.01
C ARG A 195 14.37 1.12 -20.53
N PRO A 196 14.94 1.22 -21.74
CA PRO A 196 15.37 2.50 -22.27
C PRO A 196 14.17 3.40 -22.54
N GLY A 197 14.32 4.68 -22.18
CA GLY A 197 13.32 5.71 -22.47
C GLY A 197 12.11 5.76 -21.52
N LEU A 198 12.03 4.92 -20.48
CA LEU A 198 11.01 5.07 -19.45
C LEU A 198 11.29 6.26 -18.53
N ARG A 199 10.27 7.10 -18.35
CA ARG A 199 10.31 8.26 -17.47
C ARG A 199 9.56 7.97 -16.16
N PHE A 200 10.27 8.06 -15.05
CA PHE A 200 9.78 7.82 -13.71
C PHE A 200 9.44 9.14 -13.03
N HIS A 201 8.28 9.18 -12.37
CA HIS A 201 8.05 10.22 -11.37
C HIS A 201 8.92 9.95 -10.15
N LEU A 202 9.67 10.93 -9.65
CA LEU A 202 10.59 10.72 -8.52
C LEU A 202 9.87 10.35 -7.22
N ASP A 203 8.61 10.75 -7.05
CA ASP A 203 7.74 10.28 -5.96
C ASP A 203 7.61 8.75 -5.89
N VAL A 204 7.80 8.02 -7.00
CA VAL A 204 7.80 6.55 -6.99
C VAL A 204 8.89 6.03 -6.05
N PHE A 205 10.06 6.66 -6.07
CA PHE A 205 11.22 6.31 -5.25
C PHE A 205 11.03 6.72 -3.78
N VAL A 206 10.43 7.89 -3.53
CA VAL A 206 10.03 8.34 -2.18
C VAL A 206 8.99 7.40 -1.58
N ASP A 207 7.99 7.02 -2.37
CA ASP A 207 6.95 6.07 -1.97
C ASP A 207 7.50 4.66 -1.79
N ALA A 208 8.46 4.23 -2.61
CA ALA A 208 9.12 2.94 -2.43
C ALA A 208 10.09 2.98 -1.23
N GLY A 209 10.54 4.17 -0.82
CA GLY A 209 11.54 4.38 0.22
C GLY A 209 12.94 3.99 -0.23
N ILE A 210 13.26 4.17 -1.52
CA ILE A 210 14.54 3.78 -2.14
C ILE A 210 15.13 5.02 -2.80
N HIS A 211 16.38 5.37 -2.48
CA HIS A 211 17.03 6.52 -3.10
C HIS A 211 17.31 6.26 -4.59
N PRO A 212 16.90 7.14 -5.53
CA PRO A 212 16.96 6.85 -6.96
C PRO A 212 18.39 6.73 -7.51
N GLU A 213 19.37 7.42 -6.89
CA GLU A 213 20.77 7.37 -7.31
C GLU A 213 21.55 6.19 -6.71
N THR A 214 21.41 5.97 -5.38
CA THR A 214 22.20 4.96 -4.66
C THR A 214 21.51 3.61 -4.61
N TRP A 215 20.21 3.55 -4.91
CA TRP A 215 19.36 2.36 -4.80
C TRP A 215 19.33 1.74 -3.40
N MET A 216 19.76 2.51 -2.39
CA MET A 216 19.72 2.11 -0.99
C MET A 216 18.39 2.50 -0.35
N PRO A 217 17.94 1.77 0.69
CA PRO A 217 16.78 2.17 1.47
C PRO A 217 16.98 3.58 2.04
N MET A 218 16.04 4.48 1.77
CA MET A 218 16.01 5.79 2.41
C MET A 218 15.83 5.63 3.92
N LYS A 219 16.43 6.53 4.71
CA LYS A 219 16.19 6.61 6.15
C LYS A 219 14.76 7.08 6.43
N ARG A 220 13.82 6.14 6.36
CA ARG A 220 12.43 6.13 6.89
C ARG A 220 11.62 7.44 6.75
N PRO A 221 11.44 8.01 5.53
CA PRO A 221 10.51 9.13 5.29
C PRO A 221 9.13 8.88 5.87
N ARG A 222 8.59 7.67 5.61
CA ARG A 222 7.26 7.27 6.05
C ARG A 222 7.10 7.14 7.55
N ARG A 223 8.13 6.76 8.30
CA ARG A 223 8.00 6.67 9.76
C ARG A 223 8.01 8.05 10.40
N MET A 224 8.80 8.99 9.87
CA MET A 224 8.78 10.37 10.35
C MET A 224 7.45 11.05 10.03
N MET A 225 6.94 10.94 8.80
CA MET A 225 5.60 11.47 8.46
C MET A 225 4.50 10.83 9.31
N LEU A 226 4.54 9.50 9.52
CA LEU A 226 3.60 8.81 10.39
C LEU A 226 3.72 9.30 11.84
N LEU A 227 4.93 9.41 12.38
CA LEU A 227 5.19 9.95 13.72
C LEU A 227 4.65 11.39 13.86
N LEU A 228 4.94 12.26 12.89
CA LEU A 228 4.40 13.63 12.84
C LEU A 228 2.87 13.63 12.81
N SER A 229 2.24 12.75 12.03
CA SER A 229 0.78 12.62 11.99
C SER A 229 0.20 12.13 13.32
N VAL A 230 0.86 11.18 13.98
CA VAL A 230 0.45 10.65 15.30
C VAL A 230 0.63 11.70 16.39
N VAL A 231 1.77 12.40 16.41
CA VAL A 231 2.04 13.51 17.33
C VAL A 231 1.04 14.64 17.11
N SER A 232 0.71 14.97 15.87
CA SER A 232 -0.33 15.94 15.54
C SER A 232 -1.70 15.51 16.05
N ALA A 233 -2.10 14.26 15.81
CA ALA A 233 -3.39 13.75 16.27
C ALA A 233 -3.46 13.76 17.80
N LEU A 234 -2.36 13.41 18.47
CA LEU A 234 -2.26 13.44 19.93
C LEU A 234 -2.31 14.88 20.46
N ALA A 235 -1.58 15.81 19.86
CA ALA A 235 -1.60 17.23 20.23
C ALA A 235 -2.99 17.84 20.04
N SER A 236 -3.67 17.53 18.93
CA SER A 236 -5.05 17.95 18.68
C SER A 236 -6.02 17.34 19.71
N ALA A 237 -5.87 16.06 20.05
CA ALA A 237 -6.71 15.41 21.06
C ALA A 237 -6.49 16.01 22.46
N LEU A 238 -5.24 16.27 22.85
CA LEU A 238 -4.90 16.93 24.11
C LEU A 238 -5.45 18.36 24.15
N PHE A 239 -5.34 19.10 23.05
CA PHE A 239 -5.92 20.45 22.92
C PHE A 239 -7.44 20.42 23.07
N ILE A 240 -8.15 19.49 22.40
CA ILE A 240 -9.60 19.32 22.52
C ILE A 240 -9.99 19.00 23.97
N MET A 241 -9.31 18.04 24.60
CA MET A 241 -9.59 17.64 25.98
C MET A 241 -9.44 18.80 26.98
N HIS A 242 -8.52 19.73 26.74
CA HIS A 242 -8.28 20.87 27.62
C HIS A 242 -9.17 22.09 27.29
N ALA A 243 -9.41 22.33 25.99
CA ALA A 243 -10.12 23.50 25.49
C ALA A 243 -11.65 23.35 25.53
N VAL A 244 -12.20 22.14 25.34
CA VAL A 244 -13.67 21.92 25.34
C VAL A 244 -14.29 22.22 26.71
N LEU A 245 -13.53 22.09 27.80
CA LEU A 245 -13.99 22.39 29.15
C LEU A 245 -13.82 23.86 29.55
N SER A 246 -13.05 24.66 28.80
CA SER A 246 -12.60 25.99 29.23
C SER A 246 -12.84 27.12 28.22
N LEU A 247 -13.03 26.82 26.94
CA LEU A 247 -13.11 27.80 25.86
C LEU A 247 -14.41 27.70 25.04
N PRO A 248 -14.91 28.83 24.49
CA PRO A 248 -16.01 28.82 23.53
C PRO A 248 -15.66 28.02 22.26
N ALA A 249 -16.67 27.36 21.67
CA ALA A 249 -16.49 26.46 20.53
C ALA A 249 -15.70 27.08 19.34
N TRP A 250 -15.89 28.37 19.05
CA TRP A 250 -15.18 29.05 17.96
C TRP A 250 -13.67 29.19 18.22
N MET A 251 -13.25 29.43 19.47
CA MET A 251 -11.83 29.49 19.84
C MET A 251 -11.17 28.11 19.72
N THR A 252 -11.91 27.05 20.08
CA THR A 252 -11.44 25.66 19.93
C THR A 252 -11.25 25.30 18.45
N ILE A 253 -12.16 25.71 17.56
CA ILE A 253 -12.03 25.51 16.11
C ILE A 253 -10.82 26.28 15.56
N CYS A 254 -10.66 27.56 15.92
CA CYS A 254 -9.52 28.37 15.50
C CYS A 254 -8.19 27.77 15.99
N GLY A 255 -8.13 27.31 17.25
CA GLY A 255 -6.95 26.66 17.81
C GLY A 255 -6.58 25.37 17.07
N MET A 256 -7.57 24.53 16.72
CA MET A 256 -7.33 23.33 15.92
C MET A 256 -6.79 23.63 14.52
N LEU A 257 -7.30 24.69 13.86
CA LEU A 257 -6.79 25.15 12.57
C LEU A 257 -5.32 25.59 12.69
N VAL A 258 -4.98 26.39 13.71
CA VAL A 258 -3.60 26.85 13.93
C VAL A 258 -2.67 25.67 14.19
N VAL A 259 -3.04 24.74 15.06
CA VAL A 259 -2.22 23.54 15.34
C VAL A 259 -2.01 22.72 14.06
N SER A 260 -3.07 22.54 13.28
CA SER A 260 -3.01 21.77 12.02
C SER A 260 -2.13 22.45 10.97
N ILE A 261 -2.19 23.78 10.86
CA ILE A 261 -1.32 24.56 9.96
C ILE A 261 0.13 24.48 10.42
N VAL A 262 0.42 24.64 11.71
CA VAL A 262 1.79 24.59 12.25
C VAL A 262 2.41 23.21 12.05
N VAL A 263 1.67 22.13 12.36
CA VAL A 263 2.14 20.76 12.11
C VAL A 263 2.32 20.53 10.61
N GLY A 264 1.37 20.95 9.78
CA GLY A 264 1.46 20.80 8.33
C GLY A 264 2.69 21.50 7.76
N ALA A 265 2.96 22.73 8.19
CA ALA A 265 4.14 23.50 7.80
C ALA A 265 5.45 22.85 8.27
N LEU A 266 5.50 22.36 9.52
CA LEU A 266 6.67 21.66 10.05
C LEU A 266 6.92 20.35 9.28
N GLY A 267 5.86 19.59 9.00
CA GLY A 267 5.92 18.37 8.20
C GLY A 267 6.43 18.64 6.79
N TYR A 268 5.94 19.70 6.14
CA TYR A 268 6.41 20.13 4.83
C TYR A 268 7.88 20.58 4.86
N ALA A 269 8.29 21.37 5.86
CA ALA A 269 9.67 21.83 6.00
C ALA A 269 10.66 20.65 6.19
N ILE A 270 10.31 19.67 7.02
CA ILE A 270 11.10 18.45 7.22
C ILE A 270 11.19 17.65 5.91
N TRP A 271 10.08 17.54 5.19
CA TRP A 271 10.06 16.85 3.90
C TRP A 271 10.92 17.58 2.86
N ALA A 272 10.76 18.89 2.71
CA ALA A 272 11.52 19.70 1.77
C ALA A 272 13.03 19.68 2.07
N TYR A 273 13.40 19.67 3.36
CA TYR A 273 14.79 19.57 3.78
C TYR A 273 15.43 18.22 3.41
N HIS A 274 14.69 17.12 3.54
CA HIS A 274 15.24 15.77 3.32
C HIS A 274 15.06 15.25 1.89
N TYR A 275 14.08 15.76 1.14
CA TYR A 275 13.62 15.17 -0.13
C TYR A 275 13.29 16.22 -1.19
N GLY A 276 13.65 17.49 -1.00
CA GLY A 276 13.36 18.56 -1.96
C GLY A 276 14.05 18.36 -3.32
N ASP A 277 15.11 17.57 -3.37
CA ASP A 277 15.84 17.14 -4.57
C ASP A 277 15.16 15.98 -5.32
N LEU A 278 14.14 15.35 -4.72
CA LEU A 278 13.41 14.21 -5.28
C LEU A 278 12.07 14.61 -5.89
N VAL A 279 11.96 15.85 -6.35
CA VAL A 279 10.77 16.39 -7.02
C VAL A 279 11.01 16.45 -8.52
N GLY A 280 10.12 15.86 -9.32
CA GLY A 280 10.18 15.91 -10.77
C GLY A 280 10.18 14.54 -11.44
N VAL A 281 10.72 14.49 -12.66
CA VAL A 281 10.71 13.30 -13.52
C VAL A 281 12.15 12.91 -13.85
N ALA A 282 12.44 11.62 -13.78
CA ALA A 282 13.75 11.08 -14.12
C ALA A 282 13.67 9.93 -15.12
N SER A 283 14.58 9.86 -16.08
CA SER A 283 14.82 8.67 -16.90
C SER A 283 16.11 7.99 -16.47
N PHE A 284 16.15 6.66 -16.60
CA PHE A 284 17.37 5.90 -16.32
C PHE A 284 18.08 5.56 -17.62
N ASP A 285 19.38 5.82 -17.63
CA ASP A 285 20.24 5.44 -18.74
C ASP A 285 21.12 4.26 -18.33
N GLY A 286 21.00 3.17 -19.11
CA GLY A 286 21.81 1.97 -18.97
C GLY A 286 22.98 1.91 -19.96
N SER A 287 23.16 2.93 -20.83
CA SER A 287 24.18 2.94 -21.86
C SER A 287 25.57 3.38 -21.34
N GLU A 288 26.55 2.59 -21.80
CA GLU A 288 28.02 2.52 -21.57
C GLU A 288 28.51 2.27 -20.15
#